data_AF-A0A139MXD5-F1
#
_entry.id   AF-A0A139MXD5-F1
#
_cell.length_a   1.000
_cell.length_b   1.000
_cell.length_c   1.000
_cell.angle_alpha   90.00
_cell.angle_beta   90.00
_cell.angle_gamma   90.00
#
_symmetry.space_group_name_H-M   'P 1'
#
loop_
_entity.id
_entity.type
_entity.pdbx_description
1 polymer ?
#
loop_
_entity_poly.entity_id
_entity_poly.type
_entity_poly.pdbx_seq_one_letter_code
_entity_poly.pdbx_strand_id
1 'polypeptide(L)'
;MQQTLIRLFSVLFFSIGFMFGLHVRANAKTAFWRVYALLPLLIVTMILPLLPDIRLLWVVLLALATGLLTLTFSGSQIESHAYSILMTSGNYRKMITAWHQYFNADEKTCAMKRQAINYSLVVISFVIGAITTAILYHFTHEKTIWIVTLNLACIIYHYSSVVVRYRLQACNI
;
A
#
# COMPACT_ATOMS: atom_id res chain seq x y z
N MET A 1 4.94 -24.51 -17.22
CA MET A 1 4.31 -24.96 -15.96
C MET A 1 4.74 -24.11 -14.74
N GLN A 2 6.04 -23.90 -14.52
CA GLN A 2 6.56 -23.15 -13.34
C GLN A 2 6.11 -21.69 -13.24
N GLN A 3 6.03 -20.93 -14.35
CA GLN A 3 5.51 -19.55 -14.32
C GLN A 3 4.02 -19.47 -13.93
N THR A 4 3.20 -20.38 -14.45
CA THR A 4 1.77 -20.47 -14.09
C THR A 4 1.61 -20.77 -12.60
N LEU A 5 2.44 -21.67 -12.07
CA LEU A 5 2.46 -22.04 -10.66
C LEU A 5 2.85 -20.86 -9.76
N ILE A 6 3.88 -20.08 -10.14
CA ILE A 6 4.27 -18.86 -9.41
C ILE A 6 3.13 -17.82 -9.39
N ARG A 7 2.43 -17.62 -10.51
CA ARG A 7 1.27 -16.71 -10.57
C ARG A 7 0.12 -17.19 -9.67
N LEU A 8 -0.16 -18.49 -9.70
CA LEU A 8 -1.19 -19.10 -8.85
C LEU A 8 -0.85 -18.90 -7.36
N PHE A 9 0.38 -19.22 -6.97
CA PHE A 9 0.84 -19.03 -5.59
C PHE A 9 0.82 -17.57 -5.16
N SER A 10 1.18 -16.63 -6.04
CA SER A 10 1.06 -15.20 -5.75
C SER A 10 -0.38 -14.81 -5.39
N VAL A 11 -1.37 -15.23 -6.19
CA VAL A 11 -2.78 -14.94 -5.92
C VAL A 11 -3.28 -15.62 -4.65
N LEU A 12 -2.90 -16.88 -4.42
CA LEU A 12 -3.28 -17.63 -3.23
C LEU A 12 -2.71 -16.99 -1.95
N PHE A 13 -1.41 -16.72 -1.91
CA PHE A 13 -0.76 -16.15 -0.72
C PHE A 13 -1.13 -14.69 -0.49
N PHE A 14 -1.38 -13.92 -1.55
CA PHE A 14 -1.99 -12.60 -1.41
C PHE A 14 -3.35 -12.68 -0.72
N SER A 15 -4.21 -13.61 -1.16
CA SER A 15 -5.55 -13.81 -0.59
C SER A 15 -5.47 -14.28 0.87
N ILE A 16 -4.55 -15.19 1.19
CA ILE A 16 -4.28 -15.64 2.57
C ILE A 16 -3.82 -14.47 3.43
N GLY A 17 -2.84 -13.67 2.97
CA GLY A 17 -2.36 -12.50 3.69
C GLY A 17 -3.46 -11.46 3.93
N PHE A 18 -4.32 -11.25 2.94
CA PHE A 18 -5.47 -10.35 3.06
C PHE A 18 -6.51 -10.87 4.06
N MET A 19 -6.86 -12.16 4.01
CA MET A 19 -7.78 -12.80 4.96
C MET A 19 -7.22 -12.80 6.39
N PHE A 20 -5.93 -13.09 6.55
CA PHE A 20 -5.27 -13.02 7.85
C PHE A 20 -5.32 -11.60 8.41
N GLY A 21 -5.07 -10.59 7.57
CA GLY A 21 -5.28 -9.21 7.96
C GLY A 21 -6.71 -8.94 8.43
N LEU A 22 -7.73 -9.50 7.77
CA LEU A 22 -9.14 -9.27 8.13
C LEU A 22 -9.42 -9.79 9.53
N HIS A 23 -8.86 -10.96 9.85
CA HIS A 23 -8.92 -11.53 11.17
C HIS A 23 -8.22 -10.66 12.22
N VAL A 24 -7.02 -10.14 11.91
CA VAL A 24 -6.29 -9.21 12.80
C VAL A 24 -7.09 -7.93 13.03
N ARG A 25 -7.69 -7.36 11.97
CA ARG A 25 -8.52 -6.17 12.06
C ARG A 25 -9.79 -6.40 12.88
N ALA A 26 -10.45 -7.55 12.71
CA ALA A 26 -11.68 -7.88 13.44
C ALA A 26 -11.43 -7.99 14.96
N ASN A 27 -10.25 -8.45 15.35
CA ASN A 27 -9.85 -8.59 16.75
C ASN A 27 -9.08 -7.37 17.30
N ALA A 28 -8.94 -6.31 16.51
CA ALA A 28 -8.15 -5.13 16.85
C ALA A 28 -8.86 -4.24 17.89
N LYS A 29 -8.33 -4.23 19.11
CA LYS A 29 -8.82 -3.37 20.21
C LYS A 29 -8.14 -2.00 20.25
N THR A 30 -6.95 -1.85 19.68
CA THR A 30 -6.13 -0.63 19.77
C THR A 30 -5.75 -0.10 18.40
N ALA A 31 -5.56 1.22 18.24
CA ALA A 31 -5.13 1.84 16.98
C ALA A 31 -3.74 1.38 16.48
N PHE A 32 -2.97 0.68 17.33
CA PHE A 32 -1.69 0.06 16.98
C PHE A 32 -1.83 -1.17 16.09
N TRP A 33 -3.04 -1.70 15.88
CA TRP A 33 -3.26 -2.86 15.00
C TRP A 33 -2.67 -2.65 13.59
N ARG A 34 -2.72 -1.42 13.06
CA ARG A 34 -2.10 -1.07 11.78
C ARG A 34 -0.57 -1.20 11.81
N VAL A 35 0.07 -0.82 12.91
CA VAL A 35 1.52 -1.00 13.10
C VAL A 35 1.85 -2.49 13.13
N TYR A 36 1.10 -3.27 13.90
CA TYR A 36 1.30 -4.73 13.96
C TYR A 36 1.08 -5.41 12.61
N ALA A 37 0.17 -4.91 11.77
CA ALA A 37 -0.05 -5.43 10.43
C ALA A 37 1.07 -5.04 9.44
N LEU A 38 1.75 -3.91 9.66
CA LEU A 38 2.88 -3.44 8.82
C LEU A 38 4.23 -4.06 9.22
N LEU A 39 4.40 -4.48 10.47
CA LEU A 39 5.64 -5.10 10.95
C LEU A 39 6.06 -6.36 10.16
N PRO A 40 5.16 -7.31 9.84
CA PRO A 40 5.50 -8.46 8.99
C PRO A 40 6.04 -8.03 7.62
N LEU A 41 5.46 -6.99 7.01
CA LEU A 41 5.95 -6.47 5.74
C LEU A 41 7.35 -5.85 5.89
N LEU A 42 7.59 -5.06 6.92
CA LEU A 42 8.91 -4.48 7.20
C LEU A 42 9.97 -5.58 7.37
N ILE A 43 9.66 -6.63 8.13
CA ILE A 43 10.58 -7.75 8.38
C ILE A 43 10.85 -8.51 7.08
N VAL A 44 9.81 -8.80 6.29
CA VAL A 44 9.97 -9.48 5.00
C VAL A 44 10.85 -8.67 4.06
N THR A 45 10.58 -7.37 3.86
CA THR A 45 11.39 -6.54 2.94
C THR A 45 12.82 -6.29 3.44
N MET A 46 13.05 -6.36 4.75
CA MET A 46 14.39 -6.26 5.34
C MET A 46 15.22 -7.53 5.10
N ILE A 47 14.62 -8.70 5.32
CA ILE A 47 15.30 -10.01 5.25
C ILE A 47 15.40 -10.51 3.80
N LEU A 48 14.50 -10.11 2.89
CA LEU A 48 14.42 -10.67 1.53
C LEU A 48 15.76 -10.69 0.78
N PRO A 49 16.56 -9.60 0.74
CA PRO A 49 17.85 -9.59 0.02
C PRO A 49 18.93 -10.47 0.65
N LEU A 50 18.71 -10.98 1.86
CA LEU A 50 19.63 -11.87 2.56
C LEU A 50 19.29 -13.35 2.31
N LEU A 51 18.10 -13.64 1.78
CA LEU A 51 17.66 -14.99 1.46
C LEU A 51 18.23 -15.43 0.11
N PRO A 52 18.42 -16.75 -0.11
CA PRO A 52 18.81 -17.25 -1.42
C PRO A 52 17.79 -16.86 -2.50
N ASP A 53 18.26 -16.65 -3.73
CA ASP A 53 17.43 -16.26 -4.88
C ASP A 53 16.55 -17.44 -5.37
N ILE A 54 15.55 -17.77 -4.56
CA ILE A 54 14.51 -18.74 -4.86
C ILE A 54 13.26 -17.95 -5.24
N ARG A 55 13.06 -17.73 -6.54
CA ARG A 55 11.93 -16.95 -7.09
C ARG A 55 10.56 -17.26 -6.47
N LEU A 56 10.26 -18.54 -6.21
CA LEU A 56 8.99 -18.93 -5.59
C LEU A 56 8.86 -18.40 -4.15
N LEU A 57 9.91 -18.53 -3.35
CA LEU A 57 9.94 -18.04 -1.97
C LEU A 57 9.74 -16.52 -1.93
N TRP A 58 10.43 -15.80 -2.81
CA TRP A 58 10.33 -14.34 -2.90
C TRP A 58 8.91 -13.87 -3.23
N VAL A 59 8.29 -14.49 -4.24
CA VAL A 59 6.92 -14.17 -4.65
C VAL A 59 5.92 -14.47 -3.54
N VAL A 60 6.05 -15.61 -2.86
CA VAL A 60 5.15 -16.00 -1.77
C VAL A 60 5.22 -15.02 -0.60
N LEU A 61 6.44 -14.69 -0.16
CA LEU A 61 6.66 -13.76 0.95
C LEU A 61 6.14 -12.36 0.63
N LEU A 62 6.47 -11.84 -0.57
CA LEU A 62 6.00 -10.53 -1.00
C LEU A 62 4.50 -10.49 -1.22
N ALA A 63 3.89 -11.53 -1.78
CA ALA A 63 2.45 -11.61 -1.99
C ALA A 63 1.67 -11.57 -0.67
N LEU A 64 2.09 -12.38 0.32
CA LEU A 64 1.49 -12.40 1.65
C LEU A 64 1.61 -11.03 2.33
N ALA A 65 2.81 -10.45 2.31
CA ALA A 65 3.08 -9.15 2.93
C ALA A 65 2.29 -8.01 2.25
N THR A 66 2.14 -8.08 0.92
CA THR A 66 1.34 -7.12 0.14
C THR A 66 -0.16 -7.28 0.42
N GLY A 67 -0.65 -8.50 0.63
CA GLY A 67 -2.04 -8.75 1.06
C GLY A 67 -2.37 -8.08 2.40
N LEU A 68 -1.47 -8.22 3.38
CA LEU A 68 -1.55 -7.54 4.67
C LEU A 68 -1.54 -6.01 4.55
N LEU A 69 -0.63 -5.47 3.74
CA LEU A 69 -0.54 -4.04 3.45
C LEU A 69 -1.82 -3.49 2.83
N THR A 70 -2.36 -4.20 1.83
CA THR A 70 -3.59 -3.81 1.13
C THR A 70 -4.72 -3.59 2.11
N LEU A 71 -4.88 -4.52 3.06
CA LEU A 71 -5.94 -4.42 4.05
C LEU A 71 -5.68 -3.31 5.07
N THR A 72 -4.45 -3.17 5.54
CA THR A 72 -4.11 -2.18 6.60
C THR A 72 -4.57 -0.78 6.24
N PHE A 73 -4.51 -0.45 4.95
CA PHE A 73 -4.98 0.82 4.42
C PHE A 73 -6.30 0.72 3.64
N SER A 74 -6.95 -0.43 3.65
CA SER A 74 -8.25 -0.61 3.00
C SER A 74 -9.32 0.21 3.71
N GLY A 75 -10.04 1.02 2.95
CA GLY A 75 -10.98 2.01 3.48
C GLY A 75 -10.34 3.35 3.84
N SER A 76 -9.06 3.57 3.54
CA SER A 76 -8.46 4.91 3.61
C SER A 76 -9.18 5.85 2.65
N GLN A 77 -9.59 7.00 3.18
CA GLN A 77 -10.26 8.04 2.41
C GLN A 77 -9.43 9.33 2.46
N ILE A 78 -9.39 10.04 1.35
CA ILE A 78 -8.96 11.45 1.34
C ILE A 78 -10.24 12.25 1.22
N GLU A 79 -10.51 13.07 2.24
CA GLU A 79 -11.81 13.69 2.46
C GLU A 79 -12.92 12.62 2.59
N SER A 80 -13.88 12.59 1.67
CA SER A 80 -15.02 11.67 1.64
C SER A 80 -14.91 10.59 0.56
N HIS A 81 -13.76 10.48 -0.12
CA HIS A 81 -13.59 9.58 -1.25
C HIS A 81 -12.59 8.47 -0.94
N ALA A 82 -12.93 7.23 -1.32
CA ALA A 82 -12.08 6.08 -1.10
C ALA A 82 -10.93 5.97 -2.12
N TYR A 83 -9.75 5.64 -1.62
CA TYR A 83 -8.54 5.41 -2.40
C TYR A 83 -7.95 4.04 -2.07
N SER A 84 -7.34 3.39 -3.06
CA SER A 84 -6.65 2.11 -2.86
C SER A 84 -5.15 2.29 -3.04
N ILE A 85 -4.33 1.85 -2.09
CA ILE A 85 -2.88 2.07 -2.15
C ILE A 85 -2.21 1.26 -3.28
N LEU A 86 -2.75 0.09 -3.62
CA LEU A 86 -2.12 -0.83 -4.57
C LEU A 86 -2.83 -0.91 -5.93
N MET A 87 -4.07 -0.43 -6.04
CA MET A 87 -4.82 -0.49 -7.30
C MET A 87 -4.74 0.82 -8.08
N THR A 88 -3.56 1.07 -8.67
CA THR A 88 -3.28 2.26 -9.49
C THR A 88 -4.26 2.43 -10.63
N SER A 89 -4.65 1.35 -11.32
CA SER A 89 -5.65 1.40 -12.40
C SER A 89 -7.03 1.87 -11.91
N GLY A 90 -7.44 1.46 -10.71
CA GLY A 90 -8.68 1.90 -10.07
C GLY A 90 -8.64 3.39 -9.74
N ASN A 91 -7.55 3.86 -9.14
CA ASN A 91 -7.37 5.29 -8.84
C ASN A 91 -7.23 6.13 -10.12
N TYR A 92 -6.54 5.62 -11.14
CA TYR A 92 -6.39 6.27 -12.44
C TYR A 92 -7.74 6.45 -13.14
N ARG A 93 -8.58 5.41 -13.15
CA ARG A 93 -9.96 5.52 -13.67
C ARG A 93 -10.73 6.62 -12.95
N LYS A 94 -10.72 6.63 -11.61
CA LYS A 94 -11.39 7.66 -10.80
C LYS A 94 -10.85 9.07 -11.09
N MET A 95 -9.53 9.20 -11.28
CA MET A 95 -8.89 10.45 -11.67
C MET A 95 -9.43 10.98 -13.00
N ILE A 96 -9.42 10.15 -14.05
CA ILE A 96 -9.90 10.55 -15.39
C ILE A 96 -11.39 10.89 -15.35
N THR A 97 -12.21 10.09 -14.64
CA THR A 97 -13.63 10.37 -14.47
C THR A 97 -13.87 11.69 -13.74
N ALA A 98 -13.11 11.99 -12.68
CA ALA A 98 -13.24 13.24 -11.93
C ALA A 98 -12.85 14.46 -12.80
N TRP A 99 -11.79 14.35 -13.60
CA TRP A 99 -11.43 15.40 -14.57
C TRP A 99 -12.48 15.57 -15.66
N HIS A 100 -12.99 14.47 -16.22
CA HIS A 100 -14.07 14.50 -17.21
C HIS A 100 -15.32 15.19 -16.67
N GLN A 101 -15.72 14.88 -15.43
CA GLN A 101 -16.84 15.53 -14.76
C GLN A 101 -16.58 17.01 -14.53
N TYR A 102 -15.37 17.40 -14.11
CA TYR A 102 -15.01 18.80 -13.91
C TYR A 102 -15.01 19.63 -15.21
N PHE A 103 -14.56 19.05 -16.33
CA PHE A 103 -14.52 19.76 -17.61
C PHE A 103 -15.88 19.86 -18.29
N ASN A 104 -16.76 18.87 -18.10
CA ASN A 104 -18.08 18.82 -18.72
C ASN A 104 -19.22 19.33 -17.83
N ALA A 105 -18.93 19.79 -16.61
CA ALA A 105 -19.94 20.40 -15.75
C ALA A 105 -20.18 21.85 -16.15
N ASP A 106 -21.45 22.21 -16.31
CA ASP A 106 -21.89 23.59 -16.55
C ASP A 106 -21.51 24.49 -15.37
N GLU A 107 -21.64 23.99 -14.13
CA GLU A 107 -21.19 24.66 -12.91
C GLU A 107 -19.99 23.96 -12.26
N LYS A 108 -18.84 24.62 -12.30
CA LYS A 108 -17.59 24.09 -11.74
C LYS A 108 -17.50 24.37 -10.24
N THR A 109 -17.74 23.33 -9.45
CA THR A 109 -17.63 23.42 -7.98
C THR A 109 -16.18 23.23 -7.52
N CYS A 110 -15.75 23.98 -6.50
CA CYS A 110 -14.42 23.83 -5.88
C CYS A 110 -14.14 22.39 -5.39
N ALA A 111 -15.15 21.70 -4.88
CA ALA A 111 -15.06 20.31 -4.46
C ALA A 111 -14.70 19.35 -5.62
N MET A 112 -15.26 19.55 -6.81
CA MET A 112 -14.97 18.71 -7.99
C MET A 112 -13.51 18.88 -8.43
N LYS A 113 -13.02 20.13 -8.46
CA LYS A 113 -11.61 20.42 -8.77
C LYS A 113 -10.69 19.75 -7.75
N ARG A 114 -11.00 19.88 -6.46
CA ARG A 114 -10.20 19.31 -5.38
C ARG A 114 -10.18 17.78 -5.43
N GLN A 115 -11.31 17.14 -5.69
CA GLN A 115 -11.39 15.70 -5.88
C GLN A 115 -10.51 15.22 -7.04
N ALA A 116 -10.56 15.90 -8.19
CA ALA A 116 -9.73 15.58 -9.35
C ALA A 116 -8.23 15.74 -9.03
N ILE A 117 -7.85 16.83 -8.37
CA ILE A 117 -6.46 17.08 -7.93
C ILE A 117 -6.00 16.00 -6.93
N ASN A 118 -6.82 15.65 -5.94
CA ASN A 118 -6.46 14.64 -4.94
C ASN A 118 -6.21 13.26 -5.60
N TYR A 119 -7.06 12.84 -6.55
CA TYR A 119 -6.80 11.63 -7.34
C TYR A 119 -5.54 11.73 -8.20
N SER A 120 -5.28 12.89 -8.80
CA SER A 120 -4.04 13.12 -9.55
C SER A 120 -2.80 13.01 -8.68
N LEU A 121 -2.80 13.60 -7.48
CA LEU A 121 -1.69 13.50 -6.54
C LEU A 121 -1.39 12.03 -6.19
N VAL A 122 -2.40 11.25 -5.85
CA VAL A 122 -2.22 9.82 -5.52
C VAL A 122 -1.61 9.03 -6.69
N VAL A 123 -2.13 9.22 -7.90
CA VAL A 123 -1.63 8.50 -9.09
C VAL A 123 -0.21 8.95 -9.44
N ILE A 124 0.05 10.26 -9.46
CA ILE A 124 1.36 10.82 -9.80
C ILE A 124 2.41 10.38 -8.78
N SER A 125 2.10 10.42 -7.48
CA SER A 125 3.00 9.91 -6.44
C SER A 125 3.34 8.43 -6.62
N PHE A 126 2.37 7.60 -7.01
CA PHE A 126 2.64 6.19 -7.32
C PHE A 126 3.57 6.03 -8.53
N VAL A 127 3.31 6.76 -9.63
CA VAL A 127 4.12 6.70 -10.86
C VAL A 127 5.55 7.16 -10.59
N ILE A 128 5.72 8.29 -9.89
CA ILE A 128 7.04 8.80 -9.49
C ILE A 128 7.78 7.74 -8.66
N GLY A 129 7.12 7.17 -7.65
CA GLY A 129 7.70 6.11 -6.82
C GLY A 129 8.18 4.91 -7.65
N ALA A 130 7.35 4.41 -8.57
CA ALA A 130 7.70 3.31 -9.44
C ALA A 130 8.89 3.62 -10.36
N ILE A 131 8.94 4.81 -10.95
CA ILE A 131 10.05 5.27 -11.79
C ILE A 131 11.33 5.38 -10.95
N THR A 132 11.28 6.00 -9.77
CA THR A 132 12.43 6.13 -8.88
C THR A 132 12.96 4.77 -8.46
N THR A 133 12.09 3.82 -8.08
CA THR A 133 12.49 2.45 -7.75
C THR A 133 13.11 1.73 -8.94
N ALA A 134 12.55 1.88 -10.16
CA ALA A 134 13.09 1.26 -11.37
C ALA A 134 14.48 1.80 -11.73
N ILE A 135 14.69 3.11 -11.59
CA ILE A 135 16.01 3.72 -11.79
C ILE A 135 17.01 3.18 -10.77
N LEU A 136 16.63 3.09 -9.49
CA LEU A 136 17.55 2.62 -8.45
C LEU A 136 17.85 1.12 -8.52
N TYR A 137 16.91 0.33 -9.05
CA TYR A 137 17.13 -1.08 -9.34
C TYR A 137 18.30 -1.29 -10.30
N HIS A 138 18.53 -0.39 -11.25
CA HIS A 138 19.68 -0.45 -12.15
C HIS A 138 21.03 -0.37 -11.41
N PHE A 139 21.08 0.33 -10.28
CA PHE A 139 22.32 0.55 -9.52
C PHE A 139 22.53 -0.43 -8.38
N THR A 140 21.44 -0.82 -7.70
CA THR A 140 21.52 -1.55 -6.43
C THR A 140 20.90 -2.96 -6.49
N HIS A 141 20.33 -3.32 -7.65
CA HIS A 141 19.68 -4.61 -7.90
C HIS A 141 18.69 -4.96 -6.77
N GLU A 142 18.79 -6.16 -6.20
CA GLU A 142 17.93 -6.65 -5.13
C GLU A 142 17.96 -5.78 -3.87
N LYS A 143 19.07 -5.07 -3.61
CA LYS A 143 19.19 -4.17 -2.44
C LYS A 143 18.30 -2.93 -2.54
N THR A 144 17.73 -2.63 -3.72
CA THR A 144 16.74 -1.55 -3.87
C THR A 144 15.54 -1.73 -2.94
N ILE A 145 15.17 -2.97 -2.59
CA ILE A 145 14.05 -3.21 -1.68
C ILE A 145 14.28 -2.62 -0.28
N TRP A 146 15.54 -2.37 0.13
CA TRP A 146 15.81 -1.71 1.40
C TRP A 146 15.32 -0.26 1.45
N ILE A 147 15.12 0.38 0.31
CA ILE A 147 14.48 1.71 0.25
C ILE A 147 13.00 1.61 0.58
N VAL A 148 12.35 0.54 0.13
CA VAL A 148 10.97 0.22 0.52
C VAL A 148 10.93 -0.02 2.03
N THR A 149 11.87 -0.82 2.57
CA THR A 149 12.02 -1.04 4.01
C THR A 149 12.21 0.27 4.79
N LEU A 150 13.07 1.18 4.33
CA LEU A 150 13.31 2.47 4.99
C LEU A 150 12.06 3.35 4.97
N ASN A 151 11.34 3.41 3.84
CA ASN A 151 10.08 4.13 3.74
C ASN A 151 9.02 3.55 4.69
N LEU A 152 8.88 2.22 4.74
CA LEU A 152 7.99 1.53 5.67
C LEU A 152 8.35 1.81 7.13
N ALA A 153 9.64 1.79 7.48
CA ALA A 153 10.11 2.13 8.81
C ALA A 153 9.74 3.57 9.18
N CYS A 154 9.93 4.52 8.26
CA CYS A 154 9.53 5.91 8.45
C CYS A 154 8.01 6.06 8.66
N ILE A 155 7.18 5.36 7.86
CA ILE A 155 5.72 5.35 8.00
C ILE A 155 5.32 4.78 9.36
N ILE A 156 5.90 3.64 9.76
CA ILE A 156 5.63 3.00 11.05
C ILE A 156 6.02 3.93 12.20
N TYR A 157 7.21 4.55 12.13
CA TYR A 157 7.69 5.49 13.13
C TYR A 157 6.76 6.71 13.24
N HIS A 158 6.43 7.32 12.11
CA HIS A 158 5.55 8.47 12.06
C HIS A 158 4.16 8.13 12.62
N TYR A 159 3.53 7.04 12.14
CA TYR A 159 2.22 6.61 12.63
C TYR A 159 2.25 6.30 14.13
N SER A 160 3.27 5.59 14.61
CA SER A 160 3.43 5.29 16.04
C SER A 160 3.57 6.57 16.87
N SER A 161 4.37 7.53 16.41
CA SER A 161 4.53 8.82 17.10
C SER A 161 3.22 9.60 17.19
N VAL A 162 2.40 9.57 16.13
CA VAL A 162 1.07 10.20 16.08
C VAL A 162 0.12 9.51 17.07
N VAL A 163 0.03 8.19 17.05
CA VAL A 163 -0.83 7.44 17.97
C VAL A 163 -0.47 7.70 19.43
N VAL A 164 0.83 7.74 19.76
CA VAL A 164 1.31 8.07 21.11
C VAL A 164 0.97 9.52 21.47
N ARG A 165 1.24 10.47 20.58
CA ARG A 165 1.00 11.91 20.81
C ARG A 165 -0.46 12.24 21.04
N TYR A 166 -1.37 11.60 20.31
CA TYR A 166 -2.82 11.83 20.42
C TYR A 166 -3.52 10.89 21.42
N ARG A 167 -2.77 10.08 22.19
CA ARG A 167 -3.30 9.09 23.16
C ARG A 167 -4.41 8.19 22.59
N LEU A 168 -4.33 7.85 21.30
CA LEU A 168 -5.29 6.97 20.61
C LEU A 168 -5.11 5.49 20.98
N GLN A 169 -4.50 5.21 22.14
CA GLN A 169 -4.13 3.87 22.58
C GLN A 169 -5.36 3.01 22.90
N ALA A 170 -6.48 3.64 23.30
CA ALA A 170 -7.65 2.97 23.86
C ALA A 170 -8.88 2.88 22.93
N CYS A 171 -8.92 3.63 21.80
CA CYS A 171 -10.05 3.59 20.86
C CYS A 171 -9.58 3.35 19.43
N ASN A 172 -10.19 2.37 18.76
CA ASN A 172 -10.07 2.13 17.33
C ASN A 172 -11.12 3.00 16.63
N ILE A 173 -10.69 4.00 15.84
CA ILE A 173 -11.57 4.84 15.01
C ILE A 173 -11.59 4.28 13.58
#